data_AF-A0A0L1IIQ5-F1
#
_entry.id   AF-A0A0L1IIQ5-F1
#
_cell.length_a   1.000
_cell.length_b   1.000
_cell.length_c   1.000
_cell.angle_alpha   90.00
_cell.angle_beta   90.00
_cell.angle_gamma   90.00
#
_symmetry.space_group_name_H-M   'P 1'
#
loop_
_entity.id
_entity.type
_entity.pdbx_description
1 polymer ?
#
loop_
_entity_poly.entity_id
_entity_poly.type
_entity_poly.pdbx_seq_one_letter_code
_entity_poly.pdbx_strand_id
1 'polypeptide(L)'
;MKLLKHQNLLEIETKDINFKIAKDFINYWNNHYKLDFSNDQIEFLIQIIKATTSLNNRISVDQSDLFSILHTNINDQLKTSFYEAMNFTMFRELNYYLQETRMYKENIEQLYLKKSITNNEIDHCNKLIKWIDKKVLELQNSINIVLNNQKLKDSINYDLLTEFYQKQVDEKIRRFKWYQNTFMIVVDC
;
A
#
# COMPACT_ATOMS: atom_id res chain seq x y z
N MET A 1 -11.49 16.34 21.82
CA MET A 1 -12.55 16.84 20.92
C MET A 1 -12.43 16.23 19.51
N LYS A 2 -12.64 14.90 19.32
CA LYS A 2 -12.44 14.28 17.97
C LYS A 2 -13.42 13.16 17.54
N LEU A 3 -14.41 12.74 18.33
CA LEU A 3 -15.28 11.60 17.98
C LEU A 3 -16.80 11.88 17.93
N LEU A 4 -17.24 13.14 18.12
CA LEU A 4 -18.66 13.53 18.09
C LEU A 4 -19.20 13.94 16.69
N LYS A 5 -18.42 13.82 15.60
CA LYS A 5 -18.75 14.44 14.29
C LYS A 5 -19.37 13.54 13.21
N HIS A 6 -19.57 12.24 13.44
CA HIS A 6 -19.80 11.29 12.33
C HIS A 6 -21.26 11.05 11.93
N GLN A 7 -22.25 11.55 12.68
CA GLN A 7 -23.63 11.64 12.16
C GLN A 7 -23.77 12.75 11.11
N ASN A 8 -22.99 13.84 11.23
CA ASN A 8 -23.03 14.96 10.29
C ASN A 8 -22.30 14.68 8.96
N LEU A 9 -21.54 13.59 8.83
CA LEU A 9 -20.88 13.24 7.55
C LEU A 9 -21.88 12.80 6.47
N LEU A 10 -23.02 12.23 6.89
CA LEU A 10 -24.10 11.85 5.98
C LEU A 10 -24.86 13.07 5.44
N GLU A 11 -24.76 14.22 6.11
CA GLU A 11 -25.41 15.48 5.73
C GLU A 11 -24.57 16.33 4.77
N ILE A 12 -23.32 15.93 4.50
CA ILE A 12 -22.43 16.65 3.60
C ILE A 12 -22.88 16.45 2.15
N GLU A 13 -22.96 17.55 1.40
CA GLU A 13 -23.24 17.49 -0.04
C GLU A 13 -22.08 16.84 -0.79
N THR A 14 -22.38 15.74 -1.49
CA THR A 14 -21.37 14.93 -2.20
C THR A 14 -21.76 14.65 -3.66
N LYS A 15 -22.78 15.33 -4.20
CA LYS A 15 -23.38 14.98 -5.49
C LYS A 15 -22.38 14.99 -6.65
N ASP A 16 -21.46 15.95 -6.65
CA ASP A 16 -20.51 16.17 -7.74
C ASP A 16 -19.12 15.53 -7.50
N ILE A 17 -18.98 14.73 -6.43
CA ILE A 17 -17.70 14.05 -6.12
C ILE A 17 -17.53 12.83 -7.02
N ASN A 18 -16.46 12.79 -7.82
CA ASN A 18 -16.04 11.58 -8.52
C ASN A 18 -15.47 10.55 -7.54
N PHE A 19 -16.13 9.40 -7.43
CA PHE A 19 -15.81 8.35 -6.45
C PHE A 19 -15.39 7.02 -7.09
N LYS A 20 -14.94 7.01 -8.36
CA LYS A 20 -14.51 5.78 -9.03
C LYS A 20 -13.47 5.00 -8.22
N ILE A 21 -12.48 5.69 -7.66
CA ILE A 21 -11.44 5.08 -6.81
C ILE A 21 -12.04 4.37 -5.58
N ALA A 22 -13.02 5.00 -4.91
CA ALA A 22 -13.72 4.40 -3.78
C ALA A 22 -14.47 3.12 -4.19
N LYS A 23 -15.21 3.20 -5.30
CA LYS A 23 -15.98 2.06 -5.83
C LYS A 23 -15.07 0.89 -6.20
N ASP A 24 -14.00 1.16 -6.94
CA ASP A 24 -13.06 0.13 -7.37
C ASP A 24 -12.34 -0.51 -6.18
N PHE A 25 -11.96 0.30 -5.18
CA PHE A 25 -11.35 -0.20 -3.94
C PHE A 25 -12.31 -1.07 -3.13
N ILE A 26 -13.53 -0.60 -2.85
CA ILE A 26 -14.52 -1.35 -2.05
C ILE A 26 -14.89 -2.66 -2.75
N ASN A 27 -15.05 -2.64 -4.08
CA ASN A 27 -15.30 -3.86 -4.85
C ASN A 27 -14.15 -4.86 -4.73
N TYR A 28 -12.90 -4.39 -4.86
CA TYR A 28 -11.74 -5.24 -4.67
C TYR A 28 -11.70 -5.79 -3.24
N TRP A 29 -11.86 -4.94 -2.23
CA TRP A 29 -11.80 -5.33 -0.82
C TRP A 29 -12.89 -6.34 -0.46
N ASN A 30 -14.13 -6.09 -0.87
CA ASN A 30 -15.27 -7.00 -0.63
C ASN A 30 -15.04 -8.36 -1.29
N ASN A 31 -14.65 -8.38 -2.58
CA ASN A 31 -14.52 -9.62 -3.35
C ASN A 31 -13.28 -10.43 -2.96
N HIS A 32 -12.14 -9.77 -2.76
CA HIS A 32 -10.88 -10.45 -2.46
C HIS A 32 -10.93 -11.10 -1.07
N TYR A 33 -11.59 -10.45 -0.12
CA TYR A 33 -11.68 -10.92 1.27
C TYR A 33 -13.01 -11.62 1.61
N LYS A 34 -13.93 -11.74 0.65
CA LYS A 34 -15.25 -12.37 0.82
C LYS A 34 -15.99 -11.80 2.04
N LEU A 35 -16.10 -10.48 2.08
CA LEU A 35 -16.69 -9.76 3.22
C LEU A 35 -18.23 -9.75 3.17
N ASP A 36 -18.80 -10.05 2.01
CA ASP A 36 -20.24 -10.10 1.76
C ASP A 36 -20.99 -8.83 2.18
N PHE A 37 -20.40 -7.66 1.93
CA PHE A 37 -21.05 -6.38 2.21
C PHE A 37 -22.37 -6.25 1.45
N SER A 38 -23.42 -5.82 2.17
CA SER A 38 -24.69 -5.43 1.55
C SER A 38 -24.53 -4.14 0.74
N ASN A 39 -25.48 -3.89 -0.17
CA ASN A 39 -25.50 -2.63 -0.93
C ASN A 39 -25.53 -1.41 0.00
N ASP A 40 -26.34 -1.45 1.06
CA ASP A 40 -26.43 -0.36 2.04
C ASP A 40 -25.10 -0.10 2.75
N GLN A 41 -24.35 -1.16 3.08
CA GLN A 41 -23.02 -1.03 3.69
C GLN A 41 -22.02 -0.41 2.70
N ILE A 42 -22.05 -0.84 1.44
CA ILE A 42 -21.19 -0.27 0.38
C ILE A 42 -21.51 1.21 0.18
N GLU A 43 -22.79 1.57 0.07
CA GLU A 43 -23.24 2.95 -0.07
C GLU A 43 -22.82 3.82 1.13
N PHE A 44 -22.96 3.30 2.35
CA PHE A 44 -22.49 3.96 3.56
C PHE A 44 -20.99 4.25 3.51
N LEU A 45 -20.16 3.25 3.18
CA LEU A 45 -18.71 3.42 3.08
C LEU A 45 -18.32 4.44 2.00
N ILE A 46 -18.97 4.37 0.83
CA ILE A 46 -18.76 5.35 -0.26
C ILE A 46 -19.13 6.76 0.21
N GLN A 47 -20.24 6.93 0.92
CA GLN A 47 -20.66 8.24 1.39
C GLN A 47 -19.66 8.84 2.39
N ILE A 48 -19.09 8.04 3.30
CA ILE A 48 -18.05 8.49 4.23
C ILE A 48 -16.80 8.97 3.48
N ILE A 49 -16.38 8.24 2.43
CA ILE A 49 -15.23 8.63 1.60
C ILE A 49 -15.51 9.92 0.83
N LYS A 50 -16.69 10.03 0.20
CA LYS A 50 -17.09 11.23 -0.55
C LYS A 50 -17.20 12.45 0.35
N ALA A 51 -17.76 12.29 1.55
CA ALA A 51 -17.86 13.35 2.55
C ALA A 51 -16.47 13.85 2.96
N THR A 52 -15.53 12.93 3.20
CA THR A 52 -14.13 13.27 3.50
C THR A 52 -13.46 14.02 2.35
N THR A 53 -13.71 13.59 1.11
CA THR A 53 -13.21 14.25 -0.10
C THR A 53 -13.71 15.69 -0.21
N SER A 54 -15.01 15.90 0.05
CA SER A 54 -15.66 17.21 0.07
C SER A 54 -15.07 18.12 1.15
N LEU A 55 -14.86 17.60 2.38
CA LEU A 55 -14.23 18.34 3.47
C LEU A 55 -12.76 18.70 3.17
N ASN A 56 -12.07 17.90 2.38
CA ASN A 56 -10.73 18.21 1.86
C ASN A 56 -10.76 19.21 0.67
N ASN A 57 -11.93 19.79 0.35
CA ASN A 57 -12.16 20.71 -0.76
C ASN A 57 -11.76 20.14 -2.13
N ARG A 58 -12.00 18.84 -2.36
CA ARG A 58 -11.70 18.15 -3.63
C ARG A 58 -12.99 17.68 -4.31
N ILE A 59 -12.94 17.60 -5.64
CA ILE A 59 -14.04 17.10 -6.48
C ILE A 59 -13.86 15.63 -6.90
N SER A 60 -12.75 15.00 -6.51
CA SER A 60 -12.45 13.60 -6.81
C SER A 60 -11.80 12.95 -5.61
N VAL A 61 -12.24 11.73 -5.31
CA VAL A 61 -11.65 10.85 -4.28
C VAL A 61 -10.21 10.54 -4.67
N ASP A 62 -9.29 10.64 -3.71
CA ASP A 62 -7.93 10.11 -3.80
C ASP A 62 -7.76 8.93 -2.84
N GLN A 63 -6.65 8.20 -2.97
CA GLN A 63 -6.31 7.05 -2.10
C GLN A 63 -6.30 7.41 -0.60
N SER A 64 -5.94 8.65 -0.26
CA SER A 64 -5.93 9.14 1.13
C SER A 64 -7.32 9.21 1.75
N ASP A 65 -8.37 9.42 0.96
CA ASP A 65 -9.74 9.48 1.47
C ASP A 65 -10.25 8.12 1.91
N LEU A 66 -9.75 7.01 1.34
CA LEU A 66 -10.18 5.65 1.68
C LEU A 66 -9.99 5.33 3.18
N PHE A 67 -8.97 5.93 3.80
CA PHE A 67 -8.70 5.80 5.24
C PHE A 67 -9.82 6.35 6.11
N SER A 68 -10.78 7.11 5.56
CA SER A 68 -11.93 7.58 6.32
C SER A 68 -12.81 6.44 6.81
N ILE A 69 -12.77 5.28 6.15
CA ILE A 69 -13.45 4.06 6.59
C ILE A 69 -13.00 3.67 8.00
N LEU A 70 -11.73 3.90 8.35
CA LEU A 70 -11.17 3.54 9.66
C LEU A 70 -11.71 4.39 10.81
N HIS A 71 -12.37 5.52 10.53
CA HIS A 71 -13.06 6.31 11.56
C HIS A 71 -14.49 5.83 11.82
N THR A 72 -14.96 4.83 11.08
CA THR A 72 -16.25 4.17 11.32
C THR A 72 -16.10 3.02 12.32
N ASN A 73 -17.21 2.51 12.87
CA ASN A 73 -17.21 1.42 13.84
C ASN A 73 -16.98 0.04 13.18
N ILE A 74 -15.86 -0.12 12.46
CA ILE A 74 -15.43 -1.42 11.92
C ILE A 74 -14.69 -2.22 13.00
N ASN A 75 -14.84 -3.54 12.96
CA ASN A 75 -14.09 -4.45 13.84
C ASN A 75 -12.62 -4.61 13.39
N ASP A 76 -11.80 -5.20 14.25
CA ASP A 76 -10.36 -5.38 13.99
C ASP A 76 -10.06 -6.27 12.77
N GLN A 77 -10.92 -7.25 12.48
CA GLN A 77 -10.77 -8.11 11.31
C GLN A 77 -10.93 -7.31 10.01
N LEU A 78 -11.93 -6.44 9.93
CA LEU A 78 -12.15 -5.53 8.82
C LEU A 78 -11.02 -4.51 8.72
N LYS A 79 -10.54 -3.98 9.85
CA LYS A 79 -9.39 -3.06 9.85
C LYS A 79 -8.13 -3.72 9.29
N THR A 80 -7.89 -4.98 9.62
CA THR A 80 -6.75 -5.75 9.14
C THR A 80 -6.84 -5.97 7.62
N SER A 81 -7.98 -6.49 7.15
CA SER A 81 -8.17 -6.71 5.70
C SER A 81 -8.18 -5.41 4.91
N PHE A 82 -8.65 -4.30 5.49
CA PHE A 82 -8.55 -2.97 4.88
C PHE A 82 -7.08 -2.58 4.65
N TYR A 83 -6.21 -2.71 5.66
CA TYR A 83 -4.80 -2.36 5.51
C TYR A 83 -4.08 -3.25 4.50
N GLU A 84 -4.41 -4.55 4.46
CA GLU A 84 -3.87 -5.45 3.45
C GLU A 84 -4.36 -5.07 2.04
N ALA A 85 -5.64 -4.73 1.88
CA ALA A 85 -6.20 -4.25 0.62
C ALA A 85 -5.53 -2.95 0.18
N MET A 86 -5.33 -2.00 1.09
CA MET A 86 -4.60 -0.75 0.84
C MET A 86 -3.15 -1.04 0.44
N ASN A 87 -2.50 -2.00 1.10
CA ASN A 87 -1.12 -2.37 0.76
C ASN A 87 -1.05 -2.93 -0.65
N PHE A 88 -2.01 -3.79 -1.02
CA PHE A 88 -2.08 -4.34 -2.36
C PHE A 88 -2.34 -3.26 -3.41
N THR A 89 -3.34 -2.40 -3.22
CA THR A 89 -3.75 -1.43 -4.24
C THR A 89 -2.76 -0.28 -4.38
N MET A 90 -2.19 0.23 -3.28
CA MET A 90 -1.20 1.32 -3.32
C MET A 90 0.18 0.87 -3.79
N PHE A 91 0.59 -0.37 -3.48
CA PHE A 91 1.94 -0.87 -3.76
C PHE A 91 1.95 -2.06 -4.73
N ARG A 92 0.91 -2.20 -5.57
CA ARG A 92 0.72 -3.37 -6.45
C ARG A 92 1.97 -3.76 -7.23
N GLU A 93 2.57 -2.81 -7.93
CA GLU A 93 3.76 -3.02 -8.76
C GLU A 93 4.98 -3.38 -7.91
N LEU A 94 5.14 -2.71 -6.76
CA LEU A 94 6.25 -2.99 -5.84
C LEU A 94 6.12 -4.38 -5.21
N ASN A 95 4.90 -4.79 -4.87
CA ASN A 95 4.59 -6.13 -4.37
C ASN A 95 4.87 -7.21 -5.42
N TYR A 96 4.55 -6.94 -6.69
CA TYR A 96 4.92 -7.81 -7.81
C TYR A 96 6.43 -8.01 -7.89
N TYR A 97 7.22 -6.92 -7.91
CA TYR A 97 8.67 -7.03 -7.95
C TYR A 97 9.28 -7.72 -6.73
N LEU A 98 8.72 -7.50 -5.53
CA LEU A 98 9.13 -8.23 -4.33
C LEU A 98 8.90 -9.74 -4.46
N GLN A 99 7.78 -10.14 -5.06
CA GLN A 99 7.45 -11.54 -5.25
C GLN A 99 8.39 -12.19 -6.28
N GLU A 100 8.62 -11.55 -7.43
CA GLU A 100 9.56 -12.04 -8.45
C GLU A 100 10.98 -12.14 -7.88
N THR A 101 11.43 -11.12 -7.14
CA THR A 101 12.76 -11.12 -6.51
C THR A 101 12.89 -12.24 -5.48
N ARG A 102 11.83 -12.49 -4.69
CA ARG A 102 11.80 -13.59 -3.73
C ARG A 102 11.91 -14.94 -4.43
N MET A 103 11.14 -15.17 -5.49
CA MET A 103 11.18 -16.43 -6.24
C MET A 103 12.55 -16.68 -6.83
N TYR A 104 13.17 -15.64 -7.39
CA TYR A 104 14.54 -15.74 -7.90
C TYR A 104 15.55 -16.03 -6.78
N LYS A 105 15.41 -15.36 -5.63
CA LYS A 105 16.22 -15.63 -4.42
C LYS A 105 16.14 -17.08 -3.97
N GLU A 106 14.92 -17.64 -3.90
CA GLU A 106 14.71 -19.05 -3.53
C GLU A 106 15.36 -20.00 -4.54
N ASN A 107 15.27 -19.71 -5.84
CA ASN A 107 15.94 -20.50 -6.88
C ASN A 107 17.47 -20.45 -6.77
N ILE A 108 18.03 -19.26 -6.57
CA ILE A 108 19.49 -19.05 -6.45
C ILE A 108 20.04 -19.77 -5.22
N GLU A 109 19.33 -19.72 -4.09
CA GLU A 109 19.70 -20.45 -2.87
C GLU A 109 19.79 -21.97 -3.13
N GLN A 110 18.84 -22.54 -3.88
CA GLN A 110 18.87 -23.96 -4.24
C GLN A 110 20.04 -24.32 -5.14
N LEU A 111 20.34 -23.48 -6.14
CA LEU A 111 21.50 -23.69 -7.03
C LEU A 111 22.82 -23.57 -6.26
N TYR A 112 22.90 -22.63 -5.31
CA TYR A 112 24.06 -22.44 -4.45
C TYR A 112 24.31 -23.68 -3.58
N LEU A 113 23.28 -24.18 -2.90
CA LEU A 113 23.37 -25.39 -2.06
C LEU A 113 23.78 -26.63 -2.87
N LYS A 114 23.40 -26.69 -4.15
CA LYS A 114 23.78 -27.77 -5.07
C LYS A 114 25.13 -27.56 -5.76
N LYS A 115 25.83 -26.46 -5.47
CA LYS A 115 27.08 -26.05 -6.14
C LYS A 115 26.95 -25.99 -7.67
N SER A 116 25.80 -25.53 -8.15
CA SER A 116 25.44 -25.47 -9.57
C SER A 116 25.21 -24.04 -10.06
N ILE A 117 25.83 -23.06 -9.40
CA ILE A 117 25.81 -21.65 -9.82
C ILE A 117 26.72 -21.50 -11.05
N THR A 118 26.24 -20.85 -12.10
CA THR A 118 27.04 -20.50 -13.26
C THR A 118 27.36 -18.99 -13.28
N ASN A 119 28.25 -18.59 -14.18
CA ASN A 119 28.56 -17.18 -14.40
C ASN A 119 27.33 -16.34 -14.79
N ASN A 120 26.31 -16.95 -15.42
CA ASN A 120 25.07 -16.25 -15.75
C ASN A 120 24.26 -15.90 -14.50
N GLU A 121 24.14 -16.82 -13.54
CA GLU A 121 23.48 -16.53 -12.26
C GLU A 121 24.25 -15.47 -11.47
N ILE A 122 25.59 -15.49 -11.49
CA ILE A 122 26.42 -14.46 -10.85
C ILE A 122 26.19 -13.08 -11.50
N ASP A 123 26.14 -12.99 -12.82
CA ASP A 123 25.83 -11.72 -13.53
C ASP A 123 24.43 -11.21 -13.21
N HIS A 124 23.43 -12.09 -13.19
CA HIS A 124 22.06 -11.72 -12.83
C HIS A 124 21.95 -11.28 -11.36
N CYS A 125 22.63 -11.95 -10.42
CA CYS A 125 22.72 -11.53 -9.03
C CYS A 125 23.33 -10.13 -8.91
N ASN A 126 24.43 -9.86 -9.61
CA ASN A 126 25.06 -8.53 -9.67
C ASN A 126 24.11 -7.44 -10.18
N LYS A 127 23.34 -7.74 -11.24
CA LYS A 127 22.34 -6.80 -11.77
C LYS A 127 21.23 -6.53 -10.76
N LEU A 128 20.73 -7.56 -10.08
CA LEU A 128 19.69 -7.43 -9.07
C LEU A 128 20.17 -6.67 -7.83
N ILE A 129 21.40 -6.89 -7.37
CA ILE A 129 22.00 -6.11 -6.27
C ILE A 129 21.96 -4.61 -6.61
N LYS A 130 22.48 -4.23 -7.78
CA LYS A 130 22.48 -2.82 -8.24
C LYS A 130 21.08 -2.24 -8.37
N TRP A 131 20.14 -3.03 -8.90
CA TRP A 131 18.75 -2.60 -9.03
C TRP A 131 18.08 -2.42 -7.66
N ILE A 132 18.32 -3.33 -6.71
CA ILE A 132 17.80 -3.25 -5.34
C ILE A 132 18.35 -2.00 -4.64
N ASP A 133 19.65 -1.72 -4.73
CA ASP A 133 20.25 -0.52 -4.13
C ASP A 133 19.59 0.76 -4.63
N LYS A 134 19.40 0.87 -5.95
CA LYS A 134 18.69 1.99 -6.56
C LYS A 134 17.25 2.05 -6.05
N LYS A 135 16.55 0.91 -6.00
CA LYS A 135 15.14 0.87 -5.59
C LYS A 135 14.95 1.24 -4.12
N VAL A 136 15.85 0.79 -3.25
CA VAL A 136 15.86 1.16 -1.83
C VAL A 136 16.02 2.67 -1.68
N LEU A 137 16.96 3.29 -2.40
CA LEU A 137 17.15 4.74 -2.37
C LEU A 137 15.92 5.50 -2.89
N GLU A 138 15.32 5.04 -4.00
CA GLU A 138 14.05 5.59 -4.51
C GLU A 138 12.94 5.56 -3.45
N LEU A 139 12.79 4.43 -2.74
CA LEU A 139 11.77 4.26 -1.71
C LEU A 139 12.04 5.12 -0.47
N GLN A 140 13.30 5.23 -0.03
CA GLN A 140 13.66 6.13 1.08
C GLN A 140 13.36 7.58 0.74
N ASN A 141 13.65 8.00 -0.50
CA ASN A 141 13.34 9.34 -0.97
C ASN A 141 11.83 9.57 -1.11
N SER A 142 11.07 8.54 -1.50
CA SER A 142 9.62 8.66 -1.67
C SER A 142 8.88 8.95 -0.37
N ILE A 143 9.38 8.44 0.78
CA ILE A 143 8.86 8.80 2.11
C ILE A 143 8.87 10.32 2.27
N ASN A 144 10.03 10.96 2.10
CA ASN A 144 10.13 12.41 2.27
C ASN A 144 9.24 13.19 1.29
N ILE A 145 9.13 12.74 0.04
CA ILE A 145 8.29 13.40 -0.98
C ILE A 145 6.82 13.32 -0.60
N VAL A 146 6.34 12.13 -0.22
CA VAL A 146 4.94 11.90 0.14
C VAL A 146 4.59 12.64 1.44
N LEU A 147 5.41 12.48 2.49
CA LEU A 147 5.15 13.09 3.80
C LEU A 147 5.19 14.63 3.77
N ASN A 148 5.91 15.23 2.82
CA ASN A 148 5.99 16.68 2.65
C ASN A 148 4.97 17.27 1.66
N ASN A 149 4.11 16.44 1.07
CA ASN A 149 3.07 16.92 0.18
C ASN A 149 2.05 17.77 0.95
N GLN A 150 1.90 19.05 0.58
CA GLN A 150 1.04 19.99 1.30
C GLN A 150 -0.45 19.57 1.26
N LYS A 151 -0.95 19.13 0.10
CA LYS A 151 -2.34 18.66 -0.03
C LYS A 151 -2.63 17.47 0.89
N LEU A 152 -1.63 16.61 1.09
CA LEU A 152 -1.74 15.49 2.00
C LEU A 152 -1.72 15.96 3.47
N LYS A 153 -0.82 16.88 3.83
CA LYS A 153 -0.77 17.49 5.18
C LYS A 153 -2.09 18.11 5.60
N ASP A 154 -2.79 18.72 4.66
CA ASP A 154 -4.08 19.37 4.91
C ASP A 154 -5.25 18.37 4.94
N SER A 155 -5.01 17.08 4.64
CA SER A 155 -6.07 16.07 4.60
C SER A 155 -6.44 15.55 5.99
N ILE A 156 -7.72 15.26 6.18
CA ILE A 156 -8.26 14.68 7.43
C ILE A 156 -7.54 13.38 7.85
N ASN A 157 -7.09 12.59 6.88
CA ASN A 157 -6.49 11.27 7.11
C ASN A 157 -4.95 11.27 7.14
N TYR A 158 -4.32 12.44 7.27
CA TYR A 158 -2.86 12.59 7.21
C TYR A 158 -2.14 11.59 8.12
N ASP A 159 -2.45 11.59 9.42
CA ASP A 159 -1.73 10.77 10.40
C ASP A 159 -1.83 9.27 10.06
N LEU A 160 -3.04 8.78 9.73
CA LEU A 160 -3.26 7.37 9.40
C LEU A 160 -2.56 6.95 8.11
N LEU A 161 -2.63 7.77 7.06
CA LEU A 161 -2.00 7.47 5.78
C LEU A 161 -0.48 7.47 5.91
N THR A 162 0.07 8.47 6.62
CA THR A 162 1.53 8.63 6.74
C THR A 162 2.16 7.52 7.55
N GLU A 163 1.56 7.15 8.67
CA GLU A 163 1.98 5.99 9.47
C GLU A 163 1.95 4.71 8.63
N PHE A 164 0.83 4.46 7.94
CA PHE A 164 0.68 3.30 7.07
C PHE A 164 1.73 3.28 5.96
N TYR A 165 1.87 4.38 5.22
CA TYR A 165 2.78 4.48 4.08
C TYR A 165 4.22 4.25 4.51
N GLN A 166 4.68 4.92 5.57
CA GLN A 166 6.03 4.77 6.08
C GLN A 166 6.31 3.32 6.51
N LYS A 167 5.41 2.73 7.32
CA LYS A 167 5.53 1.34 7.75
C LYS A 167 5.62 0.38 6.57
N GLN A 168 4.77 0.58 5.56
CA GLN A 168 4.74 -0.26 4.36
C GLN A 168 5.99 -0.10 3.50
N VAL A 169 6.57 1.09 3.40
CA VAL A 169 7.82 1.30 2.66
C VAL A 169 9.00 0.66 3.41
N ASP A 170 9.08 0.86 4.72
CA ASP A 170 10.16 0.31 5.55
C ASP A 170 10.17 -1.23 5.53
N GLU A 171 9.00 -1.86 5.58
CA GLU A 171 8.86 -3.31 5.46
C GLU A 171 9.38 -3.82 4.11
N LYS A 172 9.05 -3.13 3.03
CA LYS A 172 9.46 -3.51 1.67
C LYS A 172 10.95 -3.32 1.45
N ILE A 173 11.54 -2.23 1.96
CA ILE A 173 12.99 -2.02 1.97
C ILE A 173 13.68 -3.17 2.72
N ARG A 174 13.16 -3.55 3.91
CA ARG A 174 13.73 -4.65 4.69
C ARG A 174 13.73 -5.96 3.92
N ARG A 175 12.63 -6.27 3.22
CA ARG A 175 12.52 -7.47 2.40
C ARG A 175 13.49 -7.46 1.21
N PHE A 176 13.59 -6.35 0.48
CA PHE A 176 14.56 -6.22 -0.60
C PHE A 176 16.00 -6.43 -0.13
N LYS A 177 16.40 -5.79 0.98
CA LYS A 177 17.74 -5.97 1.56
C LYS A 177 17.98 -7.42 2.00
N TRP A 178 16.97 -8.06 2.58
CA TRP A 178 17.06 -9.48 2.93
C TRP A 178 17.31 -10.36 1.70
N TYR A 179 16.61 -10.13 0.59
CA TYR A 179 16.82 -10.87 -0.65
C TYR A 179 18.21 -10.58 -1.25
N GLN A 180 18.64 -9.32 -1.22
CA GLN A 180 19.94 -8.88 -1.70
C GLN A 180 21.11 -9.60 -0.99
N ASN A 181 21.01 -9.82 0.33
CA ASN A 181 22.04 -10.52 1.08
C ASN A 181 22.33 -11.93 0.52
N THR A 182 21.30 -12.65 0.06
CA THR A 182 21.49 -13.96 -0.58
C THR A 182 22.25 -13.83 -1.89
N PHE A 183 21.95 -12.82 -2.70
CA PHE A 183 22.66 -12.58 -3.97
C PHE A 183 24.13 -12.22 -3.73
N MET A 184 24.44 -11.44 -2.70
CA MET A 184 25.82 -11.08 -2.36
C MET A 184 26.65 -12.31 -1.99
N ILE A 185 26.11 -13.22 -1.18
CA ILE A 185 26.78 -14.49 -0.83
C ILE A 185 27.15 -15.29 -2.09
N VAL A 186 26.25 -15.34 -3.08
CA VAL A 186 26.49 -16.06 -4.33
C VAL A 186 27.56 -15.40 -5.20
N VAL A 187 27.60 -14.06 -5.22
CA VAL A 187 28.59 -13.31 -6.02
C VAL A 187 29.99 -13.35 -5.39
N ASP A 188 30.09 -13.46 -4.06
CA ASP A 188 31.35 -13.47 -3.33
C ASP A 188 32.05 -14.86 -3.29
N CYS A 189 31.42 -15.90 -3.87
CA CYS A 189 31.94 -17.27 -3.94
C CYS A 189 32.67 -17.57 -5.26
#